data_AF-A0A2Z3J9X8-F1
#
_entry.id   AF-A0A2Z3J9X8-F1
#
_cell.length_a   1.000
_cell.length_b   1.000
_cell.length_c   1.000
_cell.angle_alpha   90.00
_cell.angle_beta   90.00
_cell.angle_gamma   90.00
#
_symmetry.space_group_name_H-M   'P 1'
#
loop_
_entity.id
_entity.type
_entity.pdbx_description
1 polymer ?
#
loop_
_entity_poly.entity_id
_entity_poly.type
_entity_poly.pdbx_seq_one_letter_code
_entity_poly.pdbx_strand_id
1 'polypeptide(L)'
;MLYATLHAHGFASAPRSVGRDDGLELYDCRITNAVKRLPPDNRPIAAEIHTCNRFLVDEIAAARVLVTLGRLAHKATVRALGLRQVAYPFGHAAAYTLADGRRLIASYHCSRYNQNTRRLTPAMFDEVFARARAAVDSVRDLSSTASDAS
;
A
#
# COMPACT_ATOMS: atom_id res chain seq x y z
N MET A 1 0.54 -8.06 -13.07
CA MET A 1 1.65 -7.76 -12.15
C MET A 1 1.20 -7.83 -10.70
N LEU A 2 0.30 -6.95 -10.22
CA LEU A 2 -0.07 -6.89 -8.79
C LEU A 2 -0.43 -8.24 -8.15
N TYR A 3 -1.49 -8.92 -8.62
CA TYR A 3 -1.92 -10.20 -8.03
C TYR A 3 -0.86 -11.31 -8.11
N ALA A 4 -0.12 -11.37 -9.22
CA ALA A 4 0.97 -12.34 -9.37
C ALA A 4 2.06 -12.11 -8.31
N THR A 5 2.41 -10.85 -8.04
CA THR A 5 3.37 -10.50 -6.98
C THR A 5 2.79 -10.76 -5.59
N LEU A 6 1.52 -10.44 -5.34
CA LEU A 6 0.89 -10.76 -4.06
C LEU A 6 0.95 -12.26 -3.76
N HIS A 7 0.59 -13.10 -4.74
CA HIS A 7 0.67 -14.55 -4.62
C HIS A 7 2.11 -15.04 -4.38
N ALA A 8 3.09 -14.51 -5.14
CA ALA A 8 4.49 -14.88 -4.99
C ALA A 8 5.05 -14.59 -3.58
N HIS A 9 4.50 -13.59 -2.88
CA HIS A 9 4.90 -13.22 -1.52
C HIS A 9 3.92 -13.71 -0.43
N GLY A 10 3.01 -14.64 -0.79
CA GLY A 10 2.08 -15.28 0.15
C GLY A 10 0.94 -14.38 0.62
N PHE A 11 0.67 -13.26 -0.05
CA PHE A 11 -0.42 -12.34 0.26
C PHE A 11 -1.73 -12.67 -0.46
N ALA A 12 -1.73 -13.64 -1.38
CA ALA A 12 -2.93 -14.05 -2.12
C ALA A 12 -2.93 -15.56 -2.41
N SER A 13 -4.12 -16.15 -2.51
CA SER A 13 -4.30 -17.58 -2.82
C SER A 13 -4.02 -17.96 -4.26
N ALA A 14 -4.10 -17.01 -5.19
CA ALA A 14 -3.87 -17.23 -6.61
C ALA A 14 -3.19 -16.03 -7.30
N PRO A 15 -2.44 -16.25 -8.41
CA PRO A 15 -1.67 -15.19 -9.07
C PRO A 15 -2.51 -14.27 -9.98
N ARG A 16 -3.82 -14.54 -10.13
CA ARG A 16 -4.71 -13.78 -11.00
C ARG A 16 -6.06 -13.63 -10.32
N SER A 17 -6.67 -12.46 -10.48
CA SER A 17 -8.10 -12.26 -10.28
C SER A 17 -8.76 -12.07 -11.64
N VAL A 18 -9.78 -12.89 -11.92
CA VAL A 18 -10.54 -12.92 -13.18
C VAL A 18 -11.95 -12.37 -13.02
N GLY A 19 -12.44 -12.19 -11.79
CA GLY A 19 -13.78 -11.67 -11.52
C GLY A 19 -14.06 -11.54 -10.02
N ARG A 20 -15.29 -11.17 -9.67
CA ARG A 20 -15.71 -11.04 -8.26
C ARG A 20 -15.80 -12.39 -7.55
N ASP A 21 -16.20 -13.42 -8.28
CA ASP A 21 -16.53 -14.74 -7.75
C ASP A 21 -15.45 -15.78 -8.11
N ASP A 22 -14.21 -15.33 -8.29
CA ASP A 22 -13.08 -16.18 -8.71
C ASP A 22 -12.42 -16.96 -7.57
N GLY A 23 -12.91 -16.79 -6.33
CA GLY A 23 -12.38 -17.46 -5.15
C GLY A 23 -11.00 -16.96 -4.71
N LEU A 24 -10.51 -15.82 -5.23
CA LEU A 24 -9.26 -15.23 -4.78
C LEU A 24 -9.41 -14.72 -3.34
N GLU A 25 -8.56 -15.24 -2.46
CA GLU A 25 -8.44 -14.79 -1.08
C GLU A 25 -7.15 -13.98 -0.91
N LEU A 26 -7.21 -12.96 -0.05
CA LEU A 26 -6.04 -12.19 0.37
C LEU A 26 -5.66 -12.58 1.79
N TYR A 27 -4.37 -12.81 2.01
CA TYR A 27 -3.80 -13.16 3.31
C TYR A 27 -2.97 -11.98 3.80
N ASP A 28 -3.10 -11.63 5.09
CA ASP A 28 -2.37 -10.54 5.75
C ASP A 28 -2.46 -9.15 5.10
N CYS A 29 -3.32 -8.99 4.10
CA CYS A 29 -3.39 -7.76 3.34
C CYS A 29 -4.82 -7.45 2.89
N ARG A 30 -5.02 -6.18 2.56
CA ARG A 30 -6.20 -5.68 1.86
C ARG A 30 -5.75 -4.70 0.80
N ILE A 31 -6.52 -4.61 -0.27
CA ILE A 31 -6.32 -3.63 -1.33
C ILE A 31 -7.42 -2.58 -1.21
N THR A 32 -7.06 -1.31 -1.15
CA THR A 32 -8.01 -0.19 -1.08
C THR A 32 -7.57 0.97 -1.97
N ASN A 33 -8.52 1.80 -2.35
CA ASN A 33 -8.27 2.99 -3.16
C ASN A 33 -7.91 4.17 -2.27
N ALA A 34 -6.77 4.81 -2.55
CA ALA A 34 -6.33 6.00 -1.81
C ALA A 34 -7.21 7.24 -2.08
N VAL A 35 -7.94 7.26 -3.20
CA VAL A 35 -8.89 8.31 -3.57
C VAL A 35 -10.09 7.65 -4.26
N LYS A 36 -11.32 7.91 -3.76
CA LYS A 36 -12.55 7.29 -4.28
C LYS A 36 -13.18 8.03 -5.46
N ARG A 37 -12.85 9.31 -5.67
CA ARG A 37 -13.29 10.12 -6.82
C ARG A 37 -12.12 10.89 -7.42
N LEU A 38 -11.94 10.76 -8.74
CA LEU A 38 -11.31 11.83 -9.51
C LEU A 38 -12.37 12.94 -9.67
N PRO A 39 -12.06 14.19 -9.33
CA PRO A 39 -12.96 15.31 -9.60
C PRO A 39 -13.24 15.39 -11.11
N PRO A 40 -14.46 15.78 -11.53
CA PRO A 40 -14.69 16.17 -12.91
C PRO A 40 -13.68 17.27 -13.32
N ASP A 41 -13.18 17.19 -14.54
CA ASP A 41 -12.16 18.10 -15.11
C ASP A 41 -10.80 18.17 -14.39
N ASN A 42 -10.45 17.16 -13.58
CA ASN A 42 -9.13 17.06 -12.94
C ASN A 42 -8.78 18.27 -12.03
N ARG A 43 -9.80 19.00 -11.55
CA ARG A 43 -9.67 20.15 -10.65
C ARG A 43 -10.20 19.80 -9.26
N PRO A 44 -9.34 19.31 -8.36
CA PRO A 44 -9.79 18.98 -7.01
C PRO A 44 -10.11 20.25 -6.22
N ILE A 45 -11.33 20.31 -5.69
CA ILE A 45 -11.69 21.28 -4.65
C ILE A 45 -11.18 20.70 -3.32
N ALA A 46 -10.54 21.52 -2.48
CA ALA A 46 -9.90 21.05 -1.23
C ALA A 46 -10.84 20.26 -0.30
N ALA A 47 -12.14 20.58 -0.32
CA ALA A 47 -13.19 19.89 0.44
C ALA A 47 -13.41 18.43 -0.01
N GLU A 48 -13.28 18.12 -1.30
CA GLU A 48 -13.46 16.77 -1.84
C GLU A 48 -12.26 15.88 -1.50
N ILE A 49 -11.04 16.44 -1.56
CA ILE A 49 -9.83 15.75 -1.09
C ILE A 49 -9.97 15.41 0.39
N HIS A 50 -10.43 16.34 1.22
CA HIS A 50 -10.59 16.12 2.66
C HIS A 50 -11.61 15.01 2.96
N THR A 51 -12.77 15.04 2.30
CA THR A 51 -13.82 14.04 2.49
C THR A 51 -13.39 12.65 2.03
N CYS A 52 -12.73 12.53 0.87
CA CYS A 52 -12.23 11.25 0.39
C CYS A 52 -11.11 10.69 1.30
N ASN A 53 -10.30 11.58 1.89
CA ASN A 53 -9.21 11.16 2.77
C ASN A 53 -9.71 10.62 4.11
N ARG A 54 -10.85 11.09 4.63
CA ARG A 54 -11.45 10.55 5.87
C ARG A 54 -11.71 9.05 5.77
N PHE A 55 -12.29 8.58 4.67
CA PHE A 55 -12.48 7.14 4.47
C PHE A 55 -11.15 6.39 4.42
N LEU A 56 -10.10 7.00 3.86
CA LEU A 56 -8.78 6.37 3.84
C LEU A 56 -8.21 6.23 5.26
N VAL A 57 -8.44 7.18 6.16
CA VAL A 57 -8.00 7.10 7.57
C VAL A 57 -8.51 5.82 8.21
N ASP A 58 -9.82 5.56 8.10
CA ASP A 58 -10.46 4.36 8.67
C ASP A 58 -9.93 3.08 7.99
N GLU A 59 -9.79 3.13 6.66
CA GLU A 59 -9.24 2.04 5.85
C GLU A 59 -7.75 1.76 6.07
N ILE A 60 -7.02 2.57 6.83
CA ILE A 60 -5.59 2.28 7.14
C ILE A 60 -5.30 2.24 8.64
N ALA A 61 -6.30 2.49 9.49
CA ALA A 61 -6.13 2.59 10.94
C ALA A 61 -5.49 1.34 11.54
N ALA A 62 -5.98 0.14 11.16
CA ALA A 62 -5.47 -1.14 11.66
C ALA A 62 -4.21 -1.65 10.95
N ALA A 63 -3.76 -1.01 9.86
CA ALA A 63 -2.65 -1.51 9.08
C ALA A 63 -1.29 -1.19 9.74
N ARG A 64 -0.45 -2.22 9.93
CA ARG A 64 0.92 -2.06 10.46
C ARG A 64 1.96 -1.85 9.37
N VAL A 65 1.68 -2.33 8.16
CA VAL A 65 2.50 -2.14 6.96
C VAL A 65 1.63 -1.55 5.84
N LEU A 66 2.11 -0.47 5.23
CA LEU A 66 1.42 0.28 4.20
C LEU A 66 2.28 0.31 2.93
N VAL A 67 1.79 -0.28 1.84
CA VAL A 67 2.42 -0.17 0.52
C VAL A 67 1.61 0.80 -0.34
N THR A 68 2.25 1.87 -0.79
CA THR A 68 1.62 2.92 -1.60
C THR A 68 2.03 2.80 -3.06
N LEU A 69 1.04 2.68 -3.95
CA LEU A 69 1.24 2.51 -5.38
C LEU A 69 1.09 3.83 -6.12
N GLY A 70 2.21 4.49 -6.39
CA GLY A 70 2.29 5.77 -7.09
C GLY A 70 2.22 7.00 -6.17
N ARG A 71 2.63 8.14 -6.74
CA ARG A 71 2.78 9.41 -6.02
C ARG A 71 1.48 9.90 -5.39
N LEU A 72 0.35 9.73 -6.08
CA LEU A 72 -0.96 10.15 -5.59
C LEU A 72 -1.36 9.36 -4.33
N ALA A 73 -1.28 8.03 -4.41
CA ALA A 73 -1.56 7.16 -3.27
C ALA A 73 -0.65 7.49 -2.08
N HIS A 74 0.64 7.67 -2.34
CA HIS A 74 1.60 8.04 -1.30
C HIS A 74 1.22 9.34 -0.59
N LYS A 75 0.95 10.42 -1.34
CA LYS A 75 0.54 11.71 -0.77
C LYS A 75 -0.76 11.62 0.02
N ALA A 76 -1.73 10.85 -0.48
CA ALA A 76 -3.02 10.64 0.19
C ALA A 76 -2.84 9.86 1.51
N THR A 77 -2.03 8.81 1.52
CA THR A 77 -1.70 8.04 2.74
C THR A 77 -0.95 8.89 3.75
N VAL A 78 0.09 9.62 3.36
CA VAL A 78 0.82 10.52 4.26
C VAL A 78 -0.11 11.55 4.89
N ARG A 79 -1.05 12.11 4.10
CA ARG A 79 -2.08 13.01 4.62
C ARG A 79 -3.05 12.34 5.60
N ALA A 80 -3.52 11.13 5.27
CA ALA A 80 -4.45 10.37 6.12
C ALA A 80 -3.81 9.98 7.46
N LEU A 81 -2.49 9.81 7.49
CA LEU A 81 -1.72 9.56 8.71
C LEU A 81 -1.46 10.84 9.52
N GLY A 82 -1.93 12.02 9.08
CA GLY A 82 -1.64 13.30 9.73
C GLY A 82 -0.19 13.77 9.60
N LEU A 83 0.56 13.21 8.64
CA LEU A 83 2.00 13.45 8.49
C LEU A 83 2.31 14.57 7.47
N ARG A 84 3.47 15.19 7.62
CA ARG A 84 3.95 16.25 6.71
C ARG A 84 4.55 15.64 5.44
N GLN A 85 4.01 15.95 4.27
CA GLN A 85 4.48 15.41 2.98
C GLN A 85 5.97 15.64 2.70
N VAL A 86 6.55 16.75 3.17
CA VAL A 86 7.98 17.04 2.99
C VAL A 86 8.90 16.05 3.71
N ALA A 87 8.45 15.46 4.82
CA ALA A 87 9.22 14.48 5.59
C ALA A 87 9.16 13.06 4.98
N TYR A 88 8.19 12.81 4.09
CA TYR A 88 7.95 11.52 3.45
C TYR A 88 7.87 11.71 1.94
N PRO A 89 9.00 11.99 1.26
CA PRO A 89 9.01 12.21 -0.18
C PRO A 89 8.75 10.91 -0.94
N PHE A 90 7.93 10.97 -1.98
CA PHE A 90 7.69 9.79 -2.83
C PHE A 90 8.93 9.42 -3.65
N GLY A 91 9.35 8.16 -3.55
CA GLY A 91 10.31 7.49 -4.44
C GLY A 91 9.99 5.99 -4.52
N HIS A 92 10.29 5.34 -5.64
CA HIS A 92 10.12 3.88 -5.70
C HIS A 92 11.08 3.19 -4.71
N ALA A 93 10.58 2.17 -4.03
CA ALA A 93 11.22 1.47 -2.92
C ALA A 93 11.59 2.35 -1.71
N ALA A 94 11.14 3.63 -1.66
CA ALA A 94 11.32 4.45 -0.47
C ALA A 94 10.54 3.83 0.69
N ALA A 95 11.19 3.68 1.84
CA ALA A 95 10.64 3.01 3.01
C ALA A 95 10.88 3.86 4.26
N TYR A 96 9.85 3.94 5.10
CA TYR A 96 9.84 4.73 6.32
C TYR A 96 9.32 3.90 7.48
N THR A 97 9.95 4.07 8.64
CA THR A 97 9.38 3.66 9.92
C THR A 97 8.74 4.89 10.54
N LEU A 98 7.45 4.79 10.85
CA LEU A 98 6.68 5.87 11.45
C LEU A 98 6.86 5.86 12.98
N ALA A 99 6.55 6.99 13.63
CA ALA A 99 6.72 7.14 15.07
C ALA A 99 5.87 6.16 15.89
N ASP A 100 4.76 5.68 15.33
CA ASP A 100 3.87 4.67 15.94
C ASP A 100 4.26 3.21 15.59
N GLY A 101 5.44 3.02 15.01
CA GLY A 101 5.98 1.72 14.61
C GLY A 101 5.45 1.18 13.28
N ARG A 102 4.51 1.85 12.62
CA ARG A 102 4.04 1.42 11.29
C ARG A 102 5.13 1.55 10.24
N ARG A 103 5.09 0.70 9.21
CA ARG A 103 5.97 0.77 8.05
C ARG A 103 5.23 1.35 6.85
N LEU A 104 5.82 2.34 6.19
CA LEU A 104 5.32 2.91 4.94
C LEU A 104 6.33 2.66 3.82
N ILE A 105 5.92 1.96 2.78
CA ILE A 105 6.74 1.62 1.61
C ILE A 105 6.08 2.22 0.37
N ALA A 106 6.85 2.88 -0.47
CA ALA A 106 6.38 3.51 -1.70
C ALA A 106 6.88 2.74 -2.92
N SER A 107 6.03 2.67 -3.94
CA SER A 107 6.38 2.08 -5.23
C SER A 107 5.83 2.92 -6.37
N TYR A 108 6.43 2.83 -7.55
CA TYR A 108 5.72 3.27 -8.75
C TYR A 108 4.43 2.47 -8.90
N HIS A 109 3.41 3.11 -9.47
CA HIS A 109 2.15 2.43 -9.72
C HIS A 109 2.36 1.34 -10.78
N CYS A 110 1.75 0.17 -10.60
CA CYS A 110 1.78 -0.94 -11.54
C CYS A 110 0.88 -0.72 -12.77
N SER A 111 0.83 0.51 -13.32
CA SER A 111 0.05 0.83 -14.52
C SER A 111 0.65 0.15 -15.74
N ARG A 112 -0.18 -0.10 -16.78
CA ARG A 112 0.32 -0.59 -18.08
C ARG A 112 1.40 0.33 -18.65
N TYR A 113 1.21 1.65 -18.52
CA TYR A 113 2.20 2.64 -18.95
C TYR A 113 3.57 2.44 -18.29
N ASN A 114 3.64 2.31 -16.95
CA ASN A 114 4.92 2.13 -16.26
C ASN A 114 5.58 0.79 -16.58
N GLN A 115 4.79 -0.26 -16.80
CA GLN A 115 5.30 -1.58 -17.21
C GLN A 115 5.85 -1.54 -18.64
N ASN A 116 5.08 -1.00 -19.59
CA ASN A 116 5.47 -0.94 -21.00
C ASN A 116 6.69 -0.05 -21.24
N THR A 117 6.79 1.08 -20.53
CA THR A 117 7.96 1.99 -20.60
C THR A 117 9.14 1.52 -19.74
N ARG A 118 9.02 0.38 -19.04
CA ARG A 118 10.01 -0.16 -18.08
C ARG A 118 10.38 0.79 -16.95
N ARG A 119 9.57 1.82 -16.70
CA ARG A 119 9.69 2.67 -15.50
C ARG A 119 9.49 1.85 -14.22
N LEU A 120 8.76 0.75 -14.33
CA LEU A 120 8.62 -0.26 -13.29
C LEU A 120 8.75 -1.64 -13.92
N THR A 121 9.75 -2.41 -13.48
CA THR A 121 9.93 -3.81 -13.89
C THR A 121 9.33 -4.77 -12.87
N PRO A 122 9.07 -6.03 -13.25
CA PRO A 122 8.63 -7.05 -12.30
C PRO A 122 9.60 -7.23 -11.12
N ALA A 123 10.92 -7.24 -11.35
CA ALA A 123 11.93 -7.39 -10.30
C ALA A 123 11.93 -6.22 -9.30
N MET A 124 11.79 -4.98 -9.80
CA MET A 124 11.64 -3.79 -8.95
C MET A 124 10.38 -3.87 -8.08
N PHE A 125 9.28 -4.37 -8.64
CA PHE A 125 8.04 -4.52 -7.90
C PHE A 125 8.11 -5.65 -6.88
N ASP A 126 8.77 -6.75 -7.24
CA ASP A 126 9.05 -7.89 -6.36
C ASP A 126 9.83 -7.47 -5.11
N GLU A 127 10.89 -6.66 -5.28
CA GLU A 127 11.69 -6.13 -4.17
C GLU A 127 10.85 -5.37 -3.14
N VAL A 128 9.88 -4.56 -3.61
CA VAL A 128 8.97 -3.83 -2.72
C VAL A 128 8.12 -4.78 -1.88
N PHE A 129 7.61 -5.86 -2.48
CA PHE A 129 6.75 -6.81 -1.78
C PHE A 129 7.53 -7.79 -0.90
N ALA A 130 8.79 -8.11 -1.24
CA ALA A 130 9.70 -8.80 -0.35
C ALA A 130 9.92 -8.02 0.95
N ARG A 131 10.16 -6.70 0.84
CA ARG A 131 10.27 -5.80 2.01
C ARG A 131 8.97 -5.72 2.80
N ALA A 132 7.82 -5.75 2.13
CA ALA A 132 6.53 -5.76 2.78
C ALA A 132 6.31 -7.05 3.58
N ARG A 133 6.61 -8.22 3.01
CA ARG A 133 6.53 -9.52 3.70
C ARG A 133 7.39 -9.55 4.94
N ALA A 134 8.67 -9.20 4.81
CA ALA A 134 9.59 -9.11 5.94
C ALA A 134 9.07 -8.19 7.06
N ALA A 135 8.48 -7.04 6.70
CA ALA A 135 7.90 -6.13 7.68
C ALA A 135 6.66 -6.72 8.39
N VAL A 136 5.82 -7.49 7.70
CA VAL A 136 4.67 -8.15 8.32
C VAL A 136 5.14 -9.28 9.25
N ASP A 137 6.14 -10.05 8.85
CA ASP A 137 6.72 -11.12 9.69
C ASP A 137 7.30 -10.54 10.98
N SER A 138 8.07 -9.45 10.89
CA SER A 138 8.60 -8.77 12.08
C SER A 138 7.50 -8.28 13.03
N VAL A 139 6.36 -7.82 12.52
CA VAL A 139 5.23 -7.40 13.36
C VAL A 139 4.58 -8.58 14.08
N ARG A 140 4.50 -9.75 13.42
CA ARG A 140 3.94 -10.98 14.00
C ARG A 140 4.81 -11.51 15.13
N ASP A 141 6.13 -11.54 14.93
CA ASP A 141 7.08 -12.01 15.95
C ASP A 141 7.05 -11.16 17.23
N LEU A 142 6.82 -9.84 17.09
CA LEU A 142 6.65 -8.95 18.23
C LEU A 142 5.31 -9.19 18.98
N SER A 143 4.29 -9.68 18.30
CA SER A 143 2.99 -9.98 18.92
C SER A 143 2.95 -11.35 19.59
N SER A 144 3.66 -12.35 19.08
CA SER A 144 3.77 -13.67 19.71
C SER A 144 4.57 -13.59 21.01
N THR A 145 5.71 -12.90 20.99
CA THR A 145 6.56 -12.72 22.19
C THR A 145 5.89 -11.95 23.32
N ALA A 146 4.99 -11.00 23.01
CA ALA A 146 4.22 -10.28 24.02
C ALA A 146 3.12 -11.13 24.67
N SER A 147 2.63 -12.16 23.96
CA SER A 147 1.55 -13.03 24.43
C SER A 147 2.04 -14.10 25.41
N ASP A 148 3.30 -14.53 25.27
CA ASP A 148 3.91 -15.56 26.13
C ASP A 148 4.49 -15.00 27.44
N ALA A 149 4.53 -13.67 27.60
CA ALA A 149 5.06 -12.97 28.78
C ALA A 149 3.98 -12.52 29.77
N SER A 150 2.71 -12.91 29.55
CA SER A 150 1.54 -12.57 30.37
C SER A 150 0.98 -13.81 31.06
#